data_AF-A0A928TQJ8-F1
#
_entry.id   AF-A0A928TQJ8-F1
#
_cell.length_a   1.000
_cell.length_b   1.000
_cell.length_c   1.000
_cell.angle_alpha   90.00
_cell.angle_beta   90.00
_cell.angle_gamma   90.00
#
_symmetry.space_group_name_H-M   'P 1'
#
loop_
_entity.id
_entity.type
_entity.pdbx_description
1 polymer ?
#
loop_
_entity_poly.entity_id
_entity_poly.type
_entity_poly.pdbx_seq_one_letter_code
_entity_poly.pdbx_strand_id
1 'polypeptide(L)'
;MTDCTSELAREAGAHIAAARDASLLARATHARAELMRHMMMTTAKSMGEARERSVRLVTDEWLDAWGRTHGNYPFVAQMEALSGACYDWLHAKDAAADAAVRRAFAALDAACVSHGTTIADEMAWRSGCSHLWWGDVRPAPDAPEFRDRARRPAALWERGCPPECLG
;
A
#
# COMPACT_ATOMS: atom_id res chain seq x y z
N MET A 1 2.92 -14.03 -43.60
CA MET A 1 4.29 -14.27 -43.11
C MET A 1 4.59 -13.12 -42.18
N THR A 2 4.72 -13.36 -40.88
CA THR A 2 5.07 -12.32 -39.91
C THR A 2 6.56 -12.04 -40.07
N ASP A 3 6.96 -10.78 -40.28
CA ASP A 3 8.38 -10.44 -40.32
C ASP A 3 9.01 -10.49 -38.92
N CYS A 4 10.34 -10.56 -38.88
CA CYS A 4 11.12 -10.59 -37.64
C CYS A 4 10.80 -9.40 -36.71
N THR A 5 10.55 -8.22 -37.29
CA THR A 5 10.19 -7.02 -36.53
C THR A 5 8.88 -7.16 -35.77
N SER A 6 7.85 -7.71 -36.41
CA SER A 6 6.55 -7.96 -35.81
C SER A 6 6.59 -9.07 -34.76
N GLU A 7 7.43 -10.09 -34.97
CA GLU A 7 7.67 -11.16 -34.00
C GLU A 7 8.33 -10.62 -32.72
N LEU A 8 9.44 -9.88 -32.85
CA LEU A 8 10.15 -9.30 -31.72
C LEU A 8 9.31 -8.26 -30.97
N ALA A 9 8.50 -7.47 -31.66
CA ALA A 9 7.57 -6.53 -31.03
C ALA A 9 6.55 -7.25 -30.14
N ARG A 10 6.01 -8.38 -30.61
CA ARG A 10 5.08 -9.22 -29.83
C ARG A 10 5.76 -9.84 -28.61
N GLU A 11 6.98 -10.33 -28.76
CA GLU A 11 7.77 -10.88 -27.63
C GLU A 11 8.09 -9.82 -26.59
N ALA A 12 8.53 -8.63 -27.01
CA ALA A 12 8.78 -7.51 -26.11
C ALA A 12 7.51 -7.13 -25.33
N GLY A 13 6.35 -7.04 -26.00
CA GLY A 13 5.07 -6.79 -25.35
C GLY A 13 4.71 -7.85 -24.29
N ALA A 14 4.96 -9.13 -24.58
CA ALA A 14 4.74 -10.21 -23.63
C ALA A 14 5.65 -10.10 -22.40
N HIS A 15 6.93 -9.77 -22.59
CA HIS A 15 7.87 -9.58 -21.49
C HIS A 15 7.53 -8.35 -20.63
N ILE A 16 7.09 -7.25 -21.24
CA ILE A 16 6.64 -6.06 -20.52
C ILE A 16 5.40 -6.37 -19.68
N ALA A 17 4.44 -7.12 -20.22
CA ALA A 17 3.26 -7.56 -19.47
C ALA A 17 3.64 -8.41 -18.25
N ALA A 18 4.53 -9.40 -18.43
CA ALA A 18 5.02 -10.23 -17.33
C ALA A 18 5.75 -9.41 -16.25
N ALA A 19 6.58 -8.45 -16.65
CA ALA A 19 7.27 -7.56 -15.72
C ALA A 19 6.30 -6.64 -14.95
N ARG A 20 5.24 -6.16 -15.61
CA ARG A 20 4.17 -5.38 -15.00
C ARG A 20 3.46 -6.17 -13.92
N ASP A 21 3.03 -7.39 -14.22
CA ASP A 21 2.30 -8.25 -13.27
C ASP A 21 3.16 -8.58 -12.04
N ALA A 22 4.43 -8.93 -12.26
CA ALA A 22 5.39 -9.18 -11.18
C ALA A 22 5.60 -7.93 -10.31
N SER A 23 5.70 -6.75 -10.92
CA SER A 23 5.89 -5.48 -10.21
C SER A 23 4.67 -5.07 -9.38
N LEU A 24 3.46 -5.32 -9.89
CA LEU A 24 2.21 -5.09 -9.15
C LEU A 24 2.13 -5.99 -7.91
N LEU A 25 2.47 -7.28 -8.05
CA LEU A 25 2.51 -8.22 -6.93
C LEU A 25 3.58 -7.84 -5.89
N ALA A 26 4.77 -7.45 -6.36
CA ALA A 26 5.85 -6.99 -5.49
C ALA A 26 5.43 -5.74 -4.70
N ARG A 27 4.82 -4.75 -5.38
CA ARG A 27 4.29 -3.53 -4.74
C ARG A 27 3.24 -3.88 -3.70
N ALA A 28 2.28 -4.73 -4.03
CA ALA A 28 1.21 -5.13 -3.11
C ALA A 28 1.78 -5.81 -1.85
N THR A 29 2.72 -6.74 -2.02
CA THR A 29 3.34 -7.46 -0.89
C THR A 29 4.19 -6.52 -0.04
N HIS A 30 5.00 -5.67 -0.67
CA HIS A 30 5.87 -4.72 0.02
C HIS A 30 5.05 -3.71 0.84
N ALA A 31 3.98 -3.16 0.27
CA ALA A 31 3.12 -2.22 0.97
C ALA A 31 2.44 -2.83 2.20
N ARG A 32 2.00 -4.09 2.11
CA ARG A 32 1.44 -4.82 3.26
C ARG A 32 2.48 -5.05 4.36
N ALA A 33 3.71 -5.42 3.98
CA ALA A 33 4.82 -5.61 4.91
C ALA A 33 5.20 -4.31 5.62
N GLU A 34 5.32 -3.22 4.87
CA GLU A 34 5.62 -1.88 5.41
C GLU A 34 4.52 -1.38 6.35
N LEU A 35 3.24 -1.51 5.96
CA LEU A 35 2.11 -1.17 6.84
C LEU A 35 2.23 -1.92 8.18
N MET A 36 2.41 -3.24 8.15
CA MET A 36 2.54 -4.03 9.38
C MET A 36 3.76 -3.64 10.22
N ARG A 37 4.90 -3.38 9.58
CA ARG A 37 6.11 -2.91 10.27
C ARG A 37 5.84 -1.61 11.02
N HIS A 38 5.19 -0.65 10.36
CA HIS A 38 4.83 0.63 10.97
C HIS A 38 3.79 0.49 12.09
N MET A 39 2.73 -0.30 11.89
CA MET A 39 1.73 -0.58 12.93
C MET A 39 2.40 -1.14 14.19
N MET A 40 3.26 -2.14 14.04
CA MET A 40 3.97 -2.75 15.17
C MET A 40 4.94 -1.78 15.84
N MET A 41 5.73 -1.03 15.07
CA MET A 41 6.67 -0.06 15.61
C MET A 41 5.99 1.07 16.37
N THR A 42 4.90 1.63 15.83
CA THR A 42 4.17 2.71 16.49
C THR A 42 3.44 2.19 17.74
N THR A 43 2.85 1.00 17.68
CA THR A 43 2.25 0.38 18.87
C THR A 43 3.30 0.14 19.97
N ALA A 44 4.49 -0.32 19.60
CA ALA A 44 5.59 -0.56 20.55
C ALA A 44 5.99 0.71 21.35
N LYS A 45 5.84 1.91 20.78
CA LYS A 45 6.13 3.19 21.47
C LYS A 45 5.18 3.47 22.65
N SER A 46 4.01 2.82 22.69
CA SER A 46 2.96 3.10 23.68
C SER A 46 2.61 1.87 24.55
N MET A 47 3.53 0.91 24.66
CA MET A 47 3.32 -0.32 25.44
C MET A 47 3.18 -0.10 26.96
N GLY A 48 3.62 1.05 27.47
CA GLY A 48 3.38 1.44 28.86
C GLY A 48 1.98 2.02 29.13
N GLU A 49 1.18 2.24 28.07
CA GLU A 49 -0.14 2.83 28.15
C GLU A 49 -1.23 1.74 28.22
N ALA A 50 -2.41 2.12 28.72
CA ALA A 50 -3.60 1.28 28.61
C ALA A 50 -3.96 1.04 27.13
N ARG A 51 -4.52 -0.14 26.84
CA ARG A 51 -4.85 -0.60 25.48
C ARG A 51 -5.61 0.43 24.67
N GLU A 52 -6.70 0.99 25.21
CA GLU A 52 -7.55 1.97 24.51
C GLU A 52 -6.78 3.24 24.16
N ARG A 53 -5.83 3.65 25.01
CA ARG A 53 -4.98 4.82 24.77
C ARG A 53 -3.93 4.52 23.70
N SER A 54 -3.28 3.35 23.75
CA SER A 54 -2.35 2.92 22.72
C SER A 54 -3.04 2.85 21.35
N VAL A 55 -4.22 2.26 21.27
CA VAL A 55 -5.02 2.18 20.02
C VAL A 55 -5.29 3.57 19.44
N ARG A 56 -5.77 4.51 20.25
CA ARG A 56 -6.02 5.89 19.79
C ARG A 56 -4.75 6.56 19.28
N LEU A 57 -3.66 6.48 20.04
CA LEU A 57 -2.37 7.08 19.63
C LEU A 57 -1.88 6.55 18.29
N VAL A 58 -1.94 5.23 18.09
CA VAL A 58 -1.55 4.60 16.82
C VAL A 58 -2.46 5.08 15.69
N THR A 59 -3.78 5.03 15.87
CA THR A 59 -4.75 5.44 14.84
C THR A 59 -4.59 6.92 14.48
N ASP A 60 -4.41 7.81 15.46
CA ASP A 60 -4.22 9.25 15.25
C ASP A 60 -2.93 9.54 14.49
N GLU A 61 -1.81 8.87 14.83
CA GLU A 61 -0.52 9.01 14.11
C GLU A 61 -0.66 8.61 12.64
N TRP A 62 -1.41 7.55 12.35
CA TRP A 62 -1.68 7.12 10.97
C TRP A 62 -2.58 8.07 10.20
N LEU A 63 -3.68 8.51 10.81
CA LEU A 63 -4.58 9.46 10.18
C LEU A 63 -3.85 10.76 9.85
N ASP A 64 -3.04 11.28 10.78
CA ASP A 64 -2.22 12.49 10.54
C ASP A 64 -1.22 12.29 9.39
N ALA A 65 -0.48 11.17 9.40
CA ALA A 65 0.48 10.84 8.36
C ALA A 65 -0.16 10.81 6.97
N TRP A 66 -1.42 10.37 6.86
CA TRP A 66 -2.15 10.28 5.60
C TRP A 66 -2.98 11.52 5.27
N GLY A 67 -2.93 12.56 6.10
CA GLY A 67 -3.73 13.77 5.94
C GLY A 67 -5.24 13.51 6.07
N ARG A 68 -5.60 12.57 6.95
CA ARG A 68 -6.97 12.12 7.22
C ARG A 68 -7.41 12.48 8.63
N THR A 69 -8.71 12.33 8.87
CA THR A 69 -9.35 12.50 10.17
C THR A 69 -10.31 11.34 10.39
N HIS A 70 -10.72 11.16 11.65
CA HIS A 70 -11.75 10.20 12.02
C HIS A 70 -13.06 10.39 11.23
N GLY A 71 -13.38 11.61 10.83
CA GLY A 71 -14.60 11.93 10.09
C GLY A 71 -14.50 11.80 8.56
N ASN A 72 -13.29 11.62 8.00
CA ASN A 72 -13.09 11.58 6.55
C ASN A 72 -12.37 10.32 6.04
N TYR A 73 -11.98 9.42 6.95
CA TYR A 73 -11.37 8.16 6.59
C TYR A 73 -12.36 7.01 6.81
N PRO A 74 -12.75 6.28 5.75
CA PRO A 74 -13.78 5.25 5.85
C PRO A 74 -13.34 4.00 6.63
N PHE A 75 -12.04 3.84 6.93
CA PHE A 75 -11.48 2.61 7.50
C PHE A 75 -10.97 2.77 8.94
N VAL A 76 -11.42 3.81 9.66
CA VAL A 76 -11.00 4.07 11.05
C VAL A 76 -11.24 2.86 11.94
N ALA A 77 -12.43 2.26 11.89
CA ALA A 77 -12.76 1.11 12.73
C ALA A 77 -11.83 -0.10 12.47
N GLN A 78 -11.47 -0.34 11.21
CA GLN A 78 -10.55 -1.41 10.83
C GLN A 78 -9.12 -1.10 11.26
N MET A 79 -8.68 0.16 11.17
CA MET A 79 -7.38 0.61 11.69
C MET A 79 -7.31 0.45 13.21
N GLU A 80 -8.35 0.85 13.95
CA GLU A 80 -8.41 0.68 15.40
C GLU A 80 -8.39 -0.80 15.81
N ALA A 81 -9.11 -1.65 15.07
CA ALA A 81 -9.10 -3.09 15.30
C ALA A 81 -7.70 -3.70 15.06
N LEU A 82 -7.01 -3.26 14.01
CA LEU A 82 -5.63 -3.69 13.73
C LEU A 82 -4.65 -3.18 14.78
N SER A 83 -4.75 -1.91 15.19
CA SER A 83 -3.96 -1.33 16.30
C SER A 83 -4.14 -2.13 17.59
N GLY A 84 -5.39 -2.49 17.93
CA GLY A 84 -5.70 -3.29 19.11
C GLY A 84 -5.09 -4.68 19.03
N ALA A 85 -5.18 -5.35 17.88
CA ALA A 85 -4.57 -6.66 17.68
C ALA A 85 -3.04 -6.61 17.77
N CYS A 86 -2.40 -5.55 17.25
CA CYS A 86 -0.96 -5.33 17.39
C CYS A 86 -0.56 -5.15 18.86
N TYR A 87 -1.34 -4.41 19.64
CA TYR A 87 -1.09 -4.21 21.08
C TYR A 87 -1.17 -5.55 21.83
N ASP A 88 -2.23 -6.33 21.57
CA ASP A 88 -2.45 -7.63 22.19
C ASP A 88 -1.31 -8.60 21.82
N TRP A 89 -0.87 -8.58 20.55
CA TRP A 89 0.26 -9.38 20.09
C TRP A 89 1.59 -8.99 20.72
N LEU A 90 1.89 -7.70 20.89
CA LEU A 90 3.14 -7.26 21.52
C LEU A 90 3.23 -7.66 23.00
N HIS A 91 2.09 -7.81 23.68
CA HIS A 91 2.02 -8.31 25.05
C HIS A 91 2.10 -9.84 25.15
N ALA A 92 1.28 -10.55 24.38
CA ALA A 92 1.14 -12.01 24.50
C ALA A 92 2.19 -12.77 23.68
N LYS A 93 2.48 -12.32 22.46
CA LYS A 93 3.37 -12.95 21.46
C LYS A 93 3.07 -14.43 21.20
N ASP A 94 1.79 -14.79 21.22
CA ASP A 94 1.32 -16.14 20.97
C ASP A 94 0.60 -16.29 19.63
N ALA A 95 0.25 -17.54 19.29
CA ALA A 95 -0.43 -17.88 18.05
C ALA A 95 -1.85 -17.30 17.95
N ALA A 96 -2.55 -17.12 19.08
CA ALA A 96 -3.90 -16.59 19.10
C ALA A 96 -3.90 -15.09 18.75
N ALA A 97 -2.96 -14.35 19.32
CA ALA A 97 -2.75 -12.94 19.02
C ALA A 97 -2.24 -12.73 17.58
N ASP A 98 -1.34 -13.58 17.07
CA ASP A 98 -0.90 -13.52 15.66
C ASP A 98 -2.08 -13.74 14.71
N ALA A 99 -2.93 -14.73 15.01
CA ALA A 99 -4.15 -14.97 14.23
C ALA A 99 -5.12 -13.78 14.29
N ALA A 100 -5.21 -13.07 15.42
CA ALA A 100 -6.02 -11.87 15.54
C ALA A 100 -5.48 -10.72 14.66
N VAL A 101 -4.15 -10.50 14.65
CA VAL A 101 -3.51 -9.52 13.76
C VAL A 101 -3.81 -9.85 12.30
N ARG A 102 -3.66 -11.11 11.88
CA ARG A 102 -3.96 -11.53 10.50
C ARG A 102 -5.41 -11.27 10.10
N ARG A 103 -6.36 -11.56 11.00
CA ARG A 103 -7.80 -11.31 10.74
C ARG A 103 -8.10 -9.82 10.64
N ALA A 104 -7.57 -9.00 11.55
CA ALA A 104 -7.76 -7.56 11.52
C ALA A 104 -7.15 -6.93 10.26
N PHE A 105 -5.96 -7.38 9.87
CA PHE A 105 -5.32 -6.94 8.63
C PHE A 105 -6.15 -7.31 7.39
N ALA A 106 -6.64 -8.54 7.31
CA ALA A 106 -7.49 -8.98 6.22
C ALA A 106 -8.81 -8.19 6.15
N ALA A 107 -9.38 -7.80 7.29
CA ALA A 107 -10.58 -6.97 7.34
C ALA A 107 -10.31 -5.55 6.82
N LEU A 108 -9.16 -4.95 7.15
CA LEU A 108 -8.73 -3.67 6.59
C LEU A 108 -8.55 -3.76 5.05
N ASP A 109 -7.87 -4.81 4.58
CA ASP A 109 -7.63 -5.01 3.14
C ASP A 109 -8.96 -5.17 2.38
N ALA A 110 -9.87 -5.98 2.91
CA ALA A 110 -11.21 -6.18 2.34
C ALA A 110 -12.04 -4.89 2.32
N ALA A 111 -11.92 -4.05 3.37
CA ALA A 111 -12.60 -2.76 3.43
C ALA A 111 -12.08 -1.79 2.35
N CYS A 112 -10.76 -1.73 2.15
CA CYS A 112 -10.13 -0.97 1.06
C CYS A 112 -10.66 -1.42 -0.30
N VAL A 113 -10.65 -2.74 -0.57
CA VAL A 113 -11.15 -3.31 -1.85
C VAL A 113 -12.61 -2.98 -2.07
N SER A 114 -13.46 -3.12 -1.05
CA SER A 114 -14.90 -2.81 -1.14
C SER A 114 -15.17 -1.32 -1.41
N HIS A 115 -14.23 -0.46 -1.09
CA HIS A 115 -14.29 0.98 -1.35
C HIS A 115 -13.60 1.39 -2.66
N GLY A 116 -13.16 0.43 -3.48
CA GLY A 116 -12.54 0.68 -4.79
C GLY A 116 -11.06 1.09 -4.74
N THR A 117 -10.37 0.82 -3.63
CA THR A 117 -8.92 1.06 -3.47
C THR A 117 -8.22 -0.21 -2.98
N THR A 118 -6.93 -0.13 -2.66
CA THR A 118 -6.15 -1.22 -2.03
C THR A 118 -5.24 -0.65 -0.95
N ILE A 119 -4.80 -1.47 0.02
CA ILE A 119 -3.76 -1.06 0.99
C ILE A 119 -2.51 -0.56 0.26
N ALA A 120 -2.14 -1.21 -0.85
CA ALA A 120 -0.95 -0.84 -1.61
C ALA A 120 -1.06 0.56 -2.21
N ASP A 121 -2.27 0.93 -2.64
CA ASP A 121 -2.57 2.25 -3.18
C ASP A 121 -2.63 3.31 -2.08
N GLU A 122 -3.34 3.07 -0.99
CA GLU A 122 -3.37 4.01 0.14
C GLU A 122 -1.96 4.26 0.70
N MET A 123 -1.15 3.20 0.86
CA MET A 123 0.25 3.32 1.28
C MET A 123 1.08 4.10 0.27
N ALA A 124 0.97 3.81 -1.03
CA ALA A 124 1.79 4.46 -2.04
C ALA A 124 1.44 5.93 -2.26
N TRP A 125 0.17 6.30 -2.14
CA TRP A 125 -0.29 7.65 -2.51
C TRP A 125 -0.33 8.62 -1.33
N ARG A 126 -0.26 8.11 -0.09
CA ARG A 126 -0.49 8.92 1.12
C ARG A 126 0.58 8.76 2.19
N SER A 127 1.31 7.66 2.21
CA SER A 127 2.36 7.47 3.22
C SER A 127 3.57 8.32 2.90
N GLY A 128 4.19 8.93 3.92
CA GLY A 128 5.54 9.49 3.80
C GLY A 128 6.59 8.43 3.47
N CYS A 129 6.26 7.14 3.63
CA CYS A 129 7.06 5.99 3.22
C CYS A 129 6.78 5.56 1.78
N SER A 130 6.02 6.33 0.99
CA SER A 130 5.82 6.06 -0.43
C SER A 130 7.19 5.89 -1.11
N HIS A 131 7.50 4.67 -1.53
CA HIS A 131 8.76 4.41 -2.22
C HIS A 131 8.63 4.89 -3.67
N LEU A 132 9.63 5.62 -4.18
CA LEU A 132 9.60 6.18 -5.53
C LEU A 132 9.17 5.17 -6.60
N TRP A 133 9.67 3.94 -6.50
CA TRP A 133 9.34 2.87 -7.44
C TRP A 133 7.87 2.43 -7.39
N TRP A 134 7.16 2.62 -6.26
CA TRP A 134 5.71 2.36 -6.20
C TRP A 134 4.94 3.30 -7.12
N GLY A 135 5.36 4.55 -7.24
CA GLY A 135 4.81 5.52 -8.20
C GLY A 135 5.18 5.19 -9.64
N ASP A 136 6.30 4.51 -9.88
CA ASP A 136 6.63 3.98 -11.20
C ASP A 136 5.77 2.77 -11.59
N VAL A 137 5.30 1.98 -10.63
CA VAL A 137 4.43 0.82 -10.87
C VAL A 137 2.96 1.24 -11.00
N ARG A 138 2.47 2.09 -10.10
CA ARG A 138 1.09 2.58 -10.17
C ARG A 138 1.04 3.99 -9.59
N PRO A 139 1.17 5.02 -10.44
CA PRO A 139 1.13 6.41 -10.01
C PRO A 139 -0.16 6.73 -9.25
N ALA A 140 -0.10 7.73 -8.36
CA ALA A 140 -1.30 8.27 -7.74
C ALA A 140 -2.22 8.91 -8.79
N PRO A 141 -3.55 8.83 -8.64
CA PRO A 141 -4.48 9.61 -9.45
C PRO A 141 -4.18 11.12 -9.36
N ASP A 142 -4.50 11.87 -10.41
CA ASP A 142 -4.31 13.33 -10.44
C ASP A 142 -5.43 14.03 -9.65
N ALA A 143 -5.33 13.95 -8.32
CA ALA A 143 -6.29 14.56 -7.41
C ALA A 143 -5.57 15.17 -6.19
N PRO A 144 -6.05 16.32 -5.68
CA PRO A 144 -5.36 17.10 -4.64
C PRO A 144 -5.24 16.39 -3.29
N GLU A 145 -6.04 15.35 -3.04
CA GLU A 145 -5.98 14.56 -1.83
C GLU A 145 -4.80 13.59 -1.77
N PHE A 146 -4.10 13.32 -2.86
CA PHE A 146 -2.93 12.44 -2.89
C PHE A 146 -1.63 13.24 -2.70
N ARG A 147 -0.73 12.73 -1.86
CA ARG A 147 0.49 13.43 -1.42
C ARG A 147 1.77 12.86 -2.02
N ASP A 148 1.68 12.13 -3.14
CA ASP A 148 2.85 11.59 -3.83
C ASP A 148 3.76 12.73 -4.30
N ARG A 149 4.80 13.01 -3.51
CA ARG A 149 5.77 14.09 -3.76
C ARG A 149 6.60 13.86 -5.03
N ALA A 150 6.67 12.62 -5.53
CA ALA A 150 7.40 12.25 -6.73
C ALA A 150 6.45 11.76 -7.83
N ARG A 151 5.24 12.33 -7.87
CA ARG A 151 4.16 11.96 -8.80
C ARG A 151 4.70 11.80 -10.23
N ARG A 152 4.59 10.58 -10.74
CA ARG A 152 4.86 10.27 -12.15
C ARG A 152 3.58 10.47 -12.97
N PRO A 153 3.65 11.03 -14.19
CA PRO A 153 2.47 11.20 -15.03
C PRO A 153 1.93 9.87 -15.58
N ALA A 154 2.76 8.83 -15.61
CA ALA A 154 2.43 7.51 -16.15
C ALA A 154 3.31 6.42 -15.51
N ALA A 155 2.81 5.18 -15.52
CA ALA A 155 3.54 4.01 -15.06
C ALA A 155 4.74 3.70 -15.97
N LEU A 156 5.70 2.94 -15.47
CA LEU A 156 6.97 2.63 -16.14
C LEU A 156 6.77 2.11 -17.56
N TRP A 157 5.84 1.16 -17.73
CA TRP A 157 5.54 0.52 -19.01
C TRP A 157 4.72 1.40 -19.98
N GLU A 158 4.08 2.47 -19.48
CA GLU A 158 3.35 3.43 -20.33
C GLU A 158 4.27 4.50 -20.90
N ARG A 159 5.46 4.71 -20.29
CA ARG A 159 6.44 5.69 -20.76
C ARG A 159 7.16 5.26 -22.05
N GLY A 160 7.07 3.99 -22.42
CA GLY A 160 7.39 3.45 -23.76
C GLY A 160 8.77 3.81 -24.33
N CYS A 161 8.96 3.49 -25.61
CA CYS A 161 9.99 4.12 -26.44
C CYS A 161 9.43 5.43 -27.01
N PRO A 162 10.27 6.45 -27.23
CA PRO A 162 9.85 7.66 -27.93
C PRO A 162 9.21 7.34 -29.30
N PRO A 163 8.20 8.10 -29.77
CA PRO A 163 7.52 7.84 -31.05
C PRO A 163 8.49 7.70 -32.24
N GLU A 164 9.57 8.47 -32.24
CA GLU A 164 10.64 8.43 -33.26
C GLU A 164 11.39 7.09 -33.33
N CYS A 165 11.31 6.25 -32.31
CA CYS A 165 11.91 4.91 -32.28
C CYS A 165 10.95 3.82 -32.77
N LEU A 166 9.67 4.14 -33.01
CA LEU A 166 8.63 3.17 -33.37
C LEU A 166 8.27 3.16 -34.86
N GLY A 167 8.81 4.11 -35.64
CA GLY A 167 8.60 4.23 -37.09
C GLY A 167 7.50 5.20 -37.46
#